data_AF-A0A2V8FZX5-F1
#
_entry.id   AF-A0A2V8FZX5-F1
#
_cell.length_a   1.000
_cell.length_b   1.000
_cell.length_c   1.000
_cell.angle_alpha   90.00
_cell.angle_beta   90.00
_cell.angle_gamma   90.00
#
_symmetry.space_group_name_H-M   'P 1'
#
loop_
_entity.id
_entity.type
_entity.pdbx_description
1 polymer ?
#
loop_
_entity_poly.entity_id
_entity_poly.type
_entity_poly.pdbx_seq_one_letter_code
_entity_poly.pdbx_strand_id
1 'polypeptide(L)'
;MARDRSSPRAALRRSTSSRRTPGEWGGCRQCPDAGWRRERDRCRLRACISVEVRSNRSTHVTLSAAILAGGQARRFGGRDKGALLVDGRSIRDRQIAELTTLTSDILIVGGPDGRADRIPGCGPLGGLHTALLESKGDRTIVIACDMPYVPATMLMHLCTLAGDVDAVVPCTDRGYHPLCAVYARACLEPATRRLAAGHLKMTDLFDDLRVRVVTAEELRAFGDPHRLLANVNTPADHRELDAFQGHQP
;
A
#
# COMPACT_ATOMS: atom_id res chain seq x y z
N MET A 1 18.60 68.52 15.11
CA MET A 1 17.58 69.05 14.17
C MET A 1 16.83 67.83 13.63
N ALA A 2 15.74 67.35 14.26
CA ALA A 2 14.34 67.79 14.12
C ALA A 2 13.93 67.87 12.63
N ARG A 3 12.90 67.16 12.11
CA ARG A 3 11.55 66.80 12.61
C ARG A 3 11.11 65.48 11.93
N ASP A 4 10.57 64.46 12.60
CA ASP A 4 9.21 64.31 13.16
C ASP A 4 8.05 64.59 12.19
N ARG A 5 7.23 63.56 11.95
CA ARG A 5 5.76 63.60 11.81
C ARG A 5 5.15 62.20 11.92
N SER A 6 4.82 61.85 13.17
CA SER A 6 3.49 61.42 13.63
C SER A 6 2.73 60.26 12.93
N SER A 7 2.64 59.14 13.66
CA SER A 7 1.55 58.14 13.65
C SER A 7 0.30 58.69 14.39
N PRO A 8 -0.89 58.03 14.34
CA PRO A 8 -1.26 57.23 15.52
C PRO A 8 -2.11 55.96 15.28
N ARG A 9 -2.01 55.08 16.28
CA ARG A 9 -2.86 53.91 16.61
C ARG A 9 -4.31 54.26 16.99
N ALA A 10 -5.23 53.30 16.84
CA ALA A 10 -6.36 52.97 17.74
C ALA A 10 -6.95 51.61 17.30
N ALA A 11 -7.09 50.51 18.07
CA ALA A 11 -7.59 50.22 19.42
C ALA A 11 -9.14 50.15 19.55
N LEU A 12 -9.64 48.91 19.73
CA LEU A 12 -10.86 48.41 20.42
C LEU A 12 -12.24 49.05 20.16
N ARG A 13 -13.26 48.19 19.98
CA ARG A 13 -14.37 47.98 20.95
C ARG A 13 -15.28 46.79 20.60
N ARG A 14 -15.55 45.96 21.62
CA ARG A 14 -16.71 45.07 21.70
C ARG A 14 -17.95 45.90 22.04
N SER A 15 -19.11 45.51 21.53
CA SER A 15 -20.39 45.87 22.15
C SER A 15 -21.36 44.68 22.11
N THR A 16 -21.63 44.17 23.30
CA THR A 16 -22.75 43.31 23.66
C THR A 16 -24.04 44.14 23.80
N SER A 17 -25.14 43.73 23.17
CA SER A 17 -26.53 43.82 23.69
C SER A 17 -27.43 43.15 22.63
N SER A 18 -28.55 42.49 22.88
CA SER A 18 -29.38 42.32 24.07
C SER A 18 -30.24 41.08 23.84
N ARG A 19 -30.63 40.42 24.94
CA ARG A 19 -31.58 39.30 24.97
C ARG A 19 -32.97 39.79 24.59
N ARG A 20 -33.72 39.03 23.79
CA ARG A 20 -35.19 39.04 23.79
C ARG A 20 -35.71 37.63 24.09
N THR A 21 -36.57 37.57 25.10
CA THR A 21 -37.29 36.41 25.62
C THR A 21 -38.53 36.07 24.76
N PRO A 22 -39.15 34.89 24.97
CA PRO A 22 -39.97 34.19 23.98
C PRO A 22 -41.49 34.45 24.08
N GLY A 23 -42.20 34.20 23.00
CA GLY A 23 -43.66 34.15 22.93
C GLY A 23 -44.13 33.32 21.71
N GLU A 24 -44.73 32.18 22.01
CA GLU A 24 -45.46 31.21 21.17
C GLU A 24 -46.63 31.91 20.38
N TRP A 25 -47.21 31.47 19.25
CA TRP A 25 -47.79 30.18 18.81
C TRP A 25 -48.13 30.24 17.30
N GLY A 26 -48.32 29.08 16.64
CA GLY A 26 -49.24 28.96 15.48
C GLY A 26 -48.78 28.04 14.34
N GLY A 27 -49.14 26.75 14.40
CA GLY A 27 -48.80 25.73 13.40
C GLY A 27 -49.56 25.81 12.07
N CYS A 28 -48.94 25.15 11.07
CA CYS A 28 -49.34 25.00 9.67
C CYS A 28 -50.61 24.17 9.51
N ARG A 29 -51.62 24.73 8.83
CA ARG A 29 -52.75 23.99 8.24
C ARG A 29 -52.56 24.01 6.73
N GLN A 30 -52.90 22.90 6.09
CA GLN A 30 -53.32 22.85 4.69
C GLN A 30 -52.19 23.13 3.67
N CYS A 31 -51.63 22.06 3.13
CA CYS A 31 -51.34 22.05 1.69
C CYS A 31 -52.58 21.48 0.97
N PRO A 32 -53.31 22.29 0.19
CA PRO A 32 -54.13 21.74 -0.87
C PRO A 32 -54.01 22.62 -2.14
N ASP A 33 -53.54 22.02 -3.23
CA ASP A 33 -53.73 22.51 -4.60
C ASP A 33 -52.94 23.77 -5.06
N ALA A 34 -51.74 23.53 -5.61
CA ALA A 34 -51.22 24.19 -6.82
C ALA A 34 -49.90 23.49 -7.20
N GLY A 35 -49.79 22.75 -8.30
CA GLY A 35 -49.98 23.29 -9.64
C GLY A 35 -48.63 23.85 -10.13
N TRP A 36 -47.78 22.99 -10.66
CA TRP A 36 -46.39 23.23 -11.06
C TRP A 36 -46.15 24.47 -11.94
N ARG A 37 -45.08 25.22 -11.67
CA ARG A 37 -44.06 25.62 -12.68
C ARG A 37 -42.76 26.05 -11.99
N ARG A 38 -41.65 25.62 -12.59
CA ARG A 38 -40.31 25.53 -11.99
C ARG A 38 -39.63 26.89 -11.92
N GLU A 39 -39.40 27.38 -10.71
CA GLU A 39 -38.26 28.23 -10.39
C GLU A 39 -37.77 27.82 -8.99
N ARG A 40 -36.46 27.90 -8.80
CA ARG A 40 -35.70 27.34 -7.70
C ARG A 40 -36.16 27.92 -6.35
N ASP A 41 -36.70 27.09 -5.46
CA ASP A 41 -36.06 26.72 -4.19
C ASP A 41 -37.04 26.12 -3.17
N ARG A 42 -36.67 24.94 -2.65
CA ARG A 42 -37.01 24.39 -1.32
C ARG A 42 -38.49 24.14 -1.01
N CYS A 43 -39.03 23.04 -1.56
CA CYS A 43 -39.96 22.22 -0.79
C CYS A 43 -39.14 21.28 0.13
N ARG A 44 -39.10 21.58 1.43
CA ARG A 44 -38.44 20.76 2.46
C ARG A 44 -39.33 19.57 2.84
N LEU A 45 -39.26 18.51 2.05
CA LEU A 45 -39.63 17.16 2.50
C LEU A 45 -38.45 16.24 2.16
N ARG A 46 -37.61 16.00 3.18
CA ARG A 46 -36.57 14.95 3.30
C ARG A 46 -35.91 14.46 1.99
N ALA A 47 -34.85 15.13 1.55
CA ALA A 47 -33.75 14.51 0.78
C ALA A 47 -32.63 15.53 0.49
N CYS A 48 -31.42 15.01 0.33
CA CYS A 48 -30.22 15.65 -0.23
C CYS A 48 -29.44 16.59 0.69
N ILE A 49 -28.59 15.99 1.52
CA ILE A 49 -27.25 16.53 1.76
C ILE A 49 -26.59 16.65 0.38
N SER A 50 -26.36 17.88 -0.09
CA SER A 50 -25.49 18.11 -1.25
C SER A 50 -24.05 17.82 -0.83
N VAL A 51 -23.68 16.54 -0.84
CA VAL A 51 -22.27 16.15 -0.98
C VAL A 51 -21.94 16.38 -2.45
N GLU A 52 -21.06 17.35 -2.72
CA GLU A 52 -20.42 17.42 -4.03
C GLU A 52 -19.62 16.12 -4.24
N VAL A 53 -20.21 15.19 -4.97
CA VAL A 53 -19.51 14.00 -5.46
C VAL A 53 -18.50 14.48 -6.50
N ARG A 54 -17.25 14.72 -6.05
CA ARG A 54 -16.12 14.92 -6.95
C ARG A 54 -15.95 13.63 -7.78
N SER A 55 -16.26 13.73 -9.06
CA SER A 55 -15.84 12.87 -10.18
C SER A 55 -15.47 11.43 -9.81
N ASN A 56 -16.45 10.54 -9.92
CA ASN A 56 -16.25 9.10 -9.95
C ASN A 56 -15.53 8.69 -11.26
N ARG A 57 -14.20 8.77 -11.31
CA ARG A 57 -13.43 7.89 -12.19
C ARG A 57 -13.04 6.68 -11.35
N SER A 58 -13.80 5.60 -11.48
CA SER A 58 -13.33 4.28 -11.04
C SER A 58 -12.17 3.90 -11.97
N THR A 59 -10.98 4.40 -11.68
CA THR A 59 -9.75 3.94 -12.33
C THR A 59 -9.53 2.52 -11.83
N HIS A 60 -9.91 1.54 -12.64
CA HIS A 60 -9.56 0.14 -12.38
C HIS A 60 -8.04 0.04 -12.36
N VAL A 61 -7.46 -0.07 -11.16
CA VAL A 61 -6.04 -0.33 -11.00
C VAL A 61 -5.80 -1.78 -11.37
N THR A 62 -4.99 -2.01 -12.39
CA THR A 62 -4.59 -3.36 -12.80
C THR A 62 -3.43 -3.84 -11.94
N LEU A 63 -3.48 -5.11 -11.53
CA LEU A 63 -2.52 -5.69 -10.60
C LEU A 63 -1.71 -6.78 -11.28
N SER A 64 -0.40 -6.75 -11.09
CA SER A 64 0.49 -7.88 -11.36
C SER A 64 1.12 -8.37 -10.06
N ALA A 65 1.65 -9.57 -10.06
CA ALA A 65 2.46 -10.09 -8.97
C ALA A 65 3.78 -10.65 -9.48
N ALA A 66 4.83 -10.52 -8.69
CA ALA A 66 6.15 -11.03 -8.98
C ALA A 66 6.73 -11.74 -7.77
N ILE A 67 7.11 -13.01 -7.97
CA ILE A 67 7.90 -13.78 -7.02
C ILE A 67 9.36 -13.63 -7.43
N LEU A 68 10.18 -13.04 -6.55
CA LEU A 68 11.61 -12.88 -6.81
C LEU A 68 12.39 -14.14 -6.38
N ALA A 69 12.74 -14.89 -7.41
CA ALA A 69 13.66 -16.01 -7.56
C ALA A 69 15.14 -15.83 -7.13
N GLY A 70 15.55 -14.59 -6.82
CA GLY A 70 16.89 -14.08 -7.15
C GLY A 70 18.12 -14.85 -6.62
N GLY A 71 19.17 -14.90 -7.46
CA GLY A 71 20.59 -14.78 -7.06
C GLY A 71 21.36 -16.02 -6.60
N GLN A 72 21.65 -16.95 -7.52
CA GLN A 72 22.54 -18.11 -7.39
C GLN A 72 22.37 -18.97 -6.13
N ALA A 73 21.77 -20.15 -6.33
CA ALA A 73 21.78 -21.30 -5.43
C ALA A 73 23.20 -21.81 -5.05
N ARG A 74 24.26 -21.00 -5.17
CA ARG A 74 25.62 -21.30 -4.71
C ARG A 74 25.69 -21.50 -3.20
N ARG A 75 24.85 -20.82 -2.41
CA ARG A 75 24.81 -20.99 -0.94
C ARG A 75 23.95 -22.16 -0.46
N PHE A 76 23.22 -22.84 -1.36
CA PHE A 76 22.30 -23.95 -1.05
C PHE A 76 22.60 -25.22 -1.84
N GLY A 77 23.85 -25.41 -2.27
CA GLY A 77 24.27 -26.60 -3.01
C GLY A 77 23.50 -26.81 -4.33
N GLY A 78 23.00 -25.75 -4.95
CA GLY A 78 22.24 -25.80 -6.20
C GLY A 78 20.74 -26.05 -6.05
N ARG A 79 20.20 -26.15 -4.83
CA ARG A 79 18.75 -26.37 -4.63
C ARG A 79 17.94 -25.07 -4.71
N ASP A 80 16.84 -25.14 -5.45
CA ASP A 80 15.84 -24.09 -5.57
C ASP A 80 15.09 -23.91 -4.24
N LYS A 81 15.30 -22.77 -3.56
CA LYS A 81 14.67 -22.46 -2.27
C LYS A 81 13.14 -22.39 -2.37
N GLY A 82 12.59 -21.99 -3.51
CA GLY A 82 11.14 -21.96 -3.72
C GLY A 82 10.52 -23.35 -3.75
N ALA A 83 11.31 -24.38 -4.04
CA ALA A 83 10.89 -25.79 -4.02
C ALA A 83 10.99 -26.43 -2.63
N LEU A 84 11.48 -25.71 -1.61
CA LEU A 84 11.50 -26.23 -0.23
C LEU A 84 10.07 -26.48 0.26
N LEU A 85 9.88 -27.63 0.89
CA LEU A 85 8.60 -27.99 1.51
C LEU A 85 8.52 -27.40 2.91
N VAL A 86 7.46 -26.63 3.15
CA VAL A 86 7.07 -26.10 4.45
C VAL A 86 5.64 -26.58 4.71
N ASP A 87 5.41 -27.25 5.83
CA ASP A 87 4.13 -27.90 6.15
C ASP A 87 3.60 -28.83 5.02
N GLY A 88 4.51 -29.54 4.35
CA GLY A 88 4.17 -30.48 3.27
C GLY A 88 3.87 -29.85 1.90
N ARG A 89 4.00 -28.52 1.75
CA ARG A 89 3.77 -27.80 0.47
C ARG A 89 4.98 -26.95 0.09
N SER A 90 5.28 -26.82 -1.19
CA SER A 90 6.36 -25.93 -1.62
C SER A 90 6.02 -24.47 -1.33
N ILE A 91 7.03 -23.67 -0.96
CA ILE A 91 6.85 -22.22 -0.71
C ILE A 91 6.28 -21.54 -1.97
N ARG A 92 6.82 -21.88 -3.14
CA ARG A 92 6.34 -21.36 -4.43
C ARG A 92 4.88 -21.69 -4.68
N ASP A 93 4.46 -22.94 -4.52
CA ASP A 93 3.06 -23.33 -4.81
C ASP A 93 2.09 -22.65 -3.86
N ARG A 94 2.50 -22.42 -2.61
CA ARG A 94 1.72 -21.65 -1.65
C ARG A 94 1.58 -20.20 -2.09
N GLN A 95 2.68 -19.54 -2.43
CA GLN A 95 2.66 -18.15 -2.91
C GLN A 95 1.84 -17.99 -4.20
N ILE A 96 1.98 -18.90 -5.16
CA ILE A 96 1.19 -18.88 -6.41
C ILE A 96 -0.31 -18.99 -6.09
N ALA A 97 -0.69 -19.88 -5.17
CA ALA A 97 -2.10 -20.01 -4.80
C ALA A 97 -2.65 -18.75 -4.13
N GLU A 98 -1.90 -18.12 -3.21
CA GLU A 98 -2.30 -16.84 -2.60
C GLU A 98 -2.42 -15.74 -3.68
N LEU A 99 -1.41 -15.61 -4.56
CA LEU A 99 -1.38 -14.57 -5.59
C LEU A 99 -2.46 -14.75 -6.67
N THR A 100 -2.83 -15.98 -7.00
CA THR A 100 -3.89 -16.28 -7.99
C THR A 100 -5.26 -15.78 -7.54
N THR A 101 -5.47 -15.60 -6.22
CA THR A 101 -6.69 -14.97 -5.70
C THR A 101 -6.75 -13.46 -5.96
N LEU A 102 -5.61 -12.84 -6.28
CA LEU A 102 -5.46 -11.38 -6.45
C LEU A 102 -5.30 -10.97 -7.91
N THR A 103 -4.57 -11.76 -8.71
CA THR A 103 -4.31 -11.47 -10.12
C THR A 103 -3.99 -12.73 -10.92
N SER A 104 -4.29 -12.69 -12.23
CA SER A 104 -3.86 -13.70 -13.20
C SER A 104 -2.49 -13.40 -13.83
N ASP A 105 -1.93 -12.21 -13.65
CA ASP A 105 -0.61 -11.83 -14.16
C ASP A 105 0.47 -12.03 -13.10
N ILE A 106 0.98 -13.26 -13.02
CA ILE A 106 2.00 -13.67 -12.05
C ILE A 106 3.32 -13.95 -12.77
N LEU A 107 4.39 -13.32 -12.31
CA LEU A 107 5.74 -13.44 -12.82
C LEU A 107 6.63 -14.15 -11.79
N ILE A 108 7.53 -15.01 -12.27
CA ILE A 108 8.66 -15.49 -11.48
C ILE A 108 9.91 -14.90 -12.12
N VAL A 109 10.71 -14.17 -11.33
CA VAL A 109 11.89 -13.46 -11.81
C VAL A 109 13.12 -14.03 -11.12
N GLY A 110 14.06 -14.57 -11.90
CA GLY A 110 15.23 -15.30 -11.41
C GLY A 110 14.96 -16.77 -11.09
N GLY A 111 16.01 -17.51 -10.77
CA GLY A 111 15.95 -18.97 -10.61
C GLY A 111 16.04 -19.73 -11.94
N PRO A 112 16.09 -21.08 -11.92
CA PRO A 112 16.25 -21.90 -13.11
C PRO A 112 15.05 -21.83 -14.07
N ASP A 113 13.84 -21.71 -13.53
CA ASP A 113 12.58 -21.72 -14.30
C ASP A 113 11.93 -20.32 -14.41
N GLY A 114 12.57 -19.30 -13.86
CA GLY A 114 12.07 -17.92 -13.87
C GLY A 114 12.64 -17.10 -15.02
N ARG A 115 12.04 -15.92 -15.22
CA ARG A 115 12.53 -14.96 -16.20
C ARG A 115 13.90 -14.44 -15.77
N ALA A 116 14.85 -14.44 -16.70
CA ALA A 116 16.18 -13.92 -16.42
C ALA A 116 16.13 -12.43 -16.09
N ASP A 117 16.95 -12.00 -15.13
CA ASP A 117 17.13 -10.58 -14.82
C ASP A 117 17.57 -9.84 -16.09
N ARG A 118 16.90 -8.74 -16.41
CA ARG A 118 17.25 -7.90 -17.58
C ARG A 118 18.61 -7.23 -17.42
N ILE A 119 19.03 -7.02 -16.18
CA ILE A 119 20.36 -6.55 -15.81
C ILE A 119 20.93 -7.58 -14.82
N PRO A 120 21.65 -8.60 -15.31
CA PRO A 120 22.17 -9.68 -14.47
C PRO A 120 23.12 -9.18 -13.38
N GLY A 121 23.11 -9.84 -12.22
CA GLY A 121 24.07 -9.57 -11.14
C GLY A 121 23.73 -8.35 -10.27
N CYS A 122 22.57 -7.73 -10.47
CA CYS A 122 22.14 -6.55 -9.72
C CYS A 122 21.30 -6.85 -8.47
N GLY A 123 21.24 -8.12 -8.05
CA GLY A 123 20.54 -8.54 -6.84
C GLY A 123 19.04 -8.22 -6.86
N PRO A 124 18.41 -8.02 -5.68
CA PRO A 124 16.97 -7.79 -5.57
C PRO A 124 16.45 -6.60 -6.37
N LEU A 125 17.24 -5.53 -6.53
CA LEU A 125 16.86 -4.36 -7.31
C LEU A 125 16.76 -4.69 -8.82
N GLY A 126 17.65 -5.54 -9.33
CA GLY A 126 17.56 -6.05 -10.71
C GLY A 126 16.32 -6.92 -10.93
N GLY A 127 15.96 -7.72 -9.93
CA GLY A 127 14.72 -8.50 -9.91
C GLY A 127 13.48 -7.61 -9.92
N LEU A 128 13.43 -6.57 -9.07
CA LEU A 128 12.36 -5.58 -9.06
C LEU A 128 12.24 -4.86 -10.41
N HIS A 129 13.35 -4.40 -10.97
CA HIS A 129 13.35 -3.73 -12.27
C HIS A 129 12.74 -4.62 -13.36
N THR A 130 13.16 -5.89 -13.41
CA THR A 130 12.61 -6.87 -14.36
C THR A 130 11.13 -7.11 -14.11
N ALA A 131 10.71 -7.25 -12.85
CA ALA A 131 9.30 -7.40 -12.48
C ALA A 131 8.44 -6.21 -12.93
N LEU A 132 8.89 -4.98 -12.66
CA LEU A 132 8.17 -3.76 -13.04
C LEU A 132 8.11 -3.55 -14.56
N LEU A 133 9.20 -3.87 -15.26
CA LEU A 133 9.28 -3.76 -16.71
C LEU A 133 8.29 -4.70 -17.40
N GLU A 134 8.13 -5.90 -16.86
CA GLU A 134 7.38 -6.98 -17.51
C GLU A 134 5.96 -7.18 -16.98
N SER A 135 5.64 -6.59 -15.83
CA SER A 135 4.28 -6.55 -15.29
C SER A 135 3.35 -5.84 -16.26
N LYS A 136 2.12 -6.35 -16.42
CA LYS A 136 1.06 -5.68 -17.19
C LYS A 136 0.27 -4.67 -16.35
N GLY A 137 0.26 -4.86 -15.04
CA GLY A 137 -0.46 -4.05 -14.08
C GLY A 137 0.13 -2.65 -13.89
N ASP A 138 -0.69 -1.74 -13.39
CA ASP A 138 -0.26 -0.43 -12.89
C ASP A 138 0.51 -0.55 -11.58
N ARG A 139 0.20 -1.61 -10.81
CA ARG A 139 0.83 -1.97 -9.55
C ARG A 139 1.33 -3.40 -9.60
N THR A 140 2.49 -3.63 -8.99
CA THR A 140 3.11 -4.96 -8.88
C THR A 140 3.31 -5.31 -7.42
N ILE A 141 2.67 -6.40 -6.96
CA ILE A 141 3.02 -7.06 -5.71
C ILE A 141 4.36 -7.77 -5.90
N VAL A 142 5.29 -7.58 -4.97
CA VAL A 142 6.60 -8.22 -4.99
C VAL A 142 6.78 -9.02 -3.71
N ILE A 143 7.07 -10.32 -3.85
CA ILE A 143 7.32 -11.24 -2.74
C ILE A 143 8.63 -12.00 -2.98
N ALA A 144 9.48 -12.17 -1.97
CA ALA A 144 10.64 -13.05 -2.06
C ALA A 144 10.20 -14.53 -2.06
N CYS A 145 10.93 -15.38 -2.78
CA CYS A 145 10.60 -16.82 -2.86
C CYS A 145 10.77 -17.62 -1.56
N ASP A 146 11.35 -17.01 -0.52
CA ASP A 146 11.62 -17.60 0.79
C ASP A 146 10.64 -17.16 1.88
N MET A 147 9.52 -16.50 1.51
CA MET A 147 8.49 -16.00 2.44
C MET A 147 7.21 -16.88 2.40
N PRO A 148 7.10 -17.93 3.23
CA PRO A 148 6.02 -18.92 3.13
C PRO A 148 4.70 -18.55 3.81
N TYR A 149 4.64 -17.48 4.60
CA TYR A 149 3.46 -17.19 5.43
C TYR A 149 2.80 -15.85 5.09
N VAL A 150 2.95 -15.37 3.86
CA VAL A 150 2.35 -14.14 3.38
C VAL A 150 0.94 -14.42 2.81
N PRO A 151 -0.15 -14.05 3.51
CA PRO A 151 -1.51 -14.33 3.04
C PRO A 151 -2.00 -13.29 2.03
N ALA A 152 -2.88 -13.71 1.13
CA ALA A 152 -3.50 -12.84 0.13
C ALA A 152 -4.26 -11.65 0.75
N THR A 153 -4.85 -11.84 1.93
CA THR A 153 -5.57 -10.78 2.66
C THR A 153 -4.65 -9.63 3.05
N MET A 154 -3.43 -9.93 3.49
CA MET A 154 -2.41 -8.91 3.81
C MET A 154 -1.96 -8.18 2.54
N LEU A 155 -1.68 -8.92 1.47
CA LEU A 155 -1.26 -8.35 0.18
C LEU A 155 -2.35 -7.44 -0.42
N MET A 156 -3.61 -7.86 -0.35
CA MET A 156 -4.75 -7.06 -0.76
C MET A 156 -4.81 -5.75 0.07
N HIS A 157 -4.61 -5.83 1.39
CA HIS A 157 -4.56 -4.65 2.23
C HIS A 157 -3.46 -3.68 1.79
N LEU A 158 -2.23 -4.17 1.52
CA LEU A 158 -1.16 -3.32 0.98
C LEU A 158 -1.57 -2.63 -0.34
N CYS A 159 -2.28 -3.35 -1.21
CA CYS A 159 -2.79 -2.78 -2.46
C CYS A 159 -3.83 -1.68 -2.21
N THR A 160 -4.71 -1.82 -1.22
CA THR A 160 -5.69 -0.78 -0.87
C THR A 160 -5.04 0.51 -0.35
N LEU A 161 -3.86 0.40 0.26
CA LEU A 161 -3.08 1.55 0.75
C LEU A 161 -2.26 2.24 -0.34
N ALA A 162 -2.18 1.66 -1.55
CA ALA A 162 -1.29 2.15 -2.61
C ALA A 162 -1.67 3.52 -3.16
N GLY A 163 -2.96 3.91 -3.08
CA GLY A 163 -3.47 5.24 -3.45
C GLY A 163 -2.65 5.95 -4.53
N ASP A 164 -2.14 7.14 -4.17
CA ASP A 164 -1.23 7.92 -5.01
C ASP A 164 0.26 7.73 -4.66
N VAL A 165 0.63 6.82 -3.75
CA VAL A 165 2.04 6.59 -3.38
C VAL A 165 2.74 5.71 -4.40
N ASP A 166 4.07 5.72 -4.41
CA ASP A 166 4.87 4.95 -5.36
C ASP A 166 5.14 3.54 -4.84
N ALA A 167 5.33 3.38 -3.53
CA ALA A 167 5.46 2.06 -2.90
C ALA A 167 4.72 1.95 -1.56
N VAL A 168 4.20 0.77 -1.26
CA VAL A 168 3.67 0.40 0.05
C VAL A 168 4.55 -0.71 0.61
N VAL A 169 5.22 -0.44 1.72
CA VAL A 169 6.29 -1.29 2.23
C VAL A 169 6.09 -1.56 3.73
N PRO A 170 5.99 -2.82 4.16
CA PRO A 170 6.03 -3.19 5.56
C PRO A 170 7.37 -2.80 6.22
N CYS A 171 7.30 -2.32 7.45
CA CYS A 171 8.47 -2.05 8.29
C CYS A 171 8.21 -2.56 9.70
N THR A 172 9.12 -3.40 10.19
CA THR A 172 9.11 -3.87 11.58
C THR A 172 10.33 -3.33 12.32
N ASP A 173 10.50 -3.74 13.56
CA ASP A 173 11.74 -3.60 14.33
C ASP A 173 13.01 -4.10 13.60
N ARG A 174 12.87 -5.05 12.66
CA ARG A 174 13.95 -5.56 11.79
C ARG A 174 14.22 -4.69 10.56
N GLY A 175 13.45 -3.61 10.40
CA GLY A 175 13.55 -2.68 9.27
C GLY A 175 12.53 -2.96 8.17
N TYR A 176 12.79 -2.39 6.99
CA TYR A 176 11.93 -2.51 5.82
C TYR A 176 11.97 -3.91 5.21
N HIS A 177 10.81 -4.34 4.70
CA HIS A 177 10.65 -5.57 3.93
C HIS A 177 10.35 -5.23 2.47
N PRO A 178 11.35 -4.79 1.68
CA PRO A 178 11.14 -4.37 0.29
C PRO A 178 10.70 -5.52 -0.63
N LEU A 179 10.91 -6.76 -0.19
CA LEU A 179 10.53 -7.98 -0.91
C LEU A 179 9.22 -8.57 -0.40
N CYS A 180 8.40 -7.78 0.30
CA CYS A 180 7.01 -8.06 0.59
C CYS A 180 6.23 -6.75 0.47
N ALA A 181 6.12 -6.20 -0.74
CA ALA A 181 5.69 -4.82 -0.94
C ALA A 181 4.91 -4.64 -2.25
N VAL A 182 4.20 -3.52 -2.37
CA VAL A 182 3.49 -3.13 -3.60
C VAL A 182 4.19 -1.93 -4.21
N TYR A 183 4.51 -2.01 -5.50
CA TYR A 183 5.20 -0.95 -6.23
C TYR A 183 4.37 -0.44 -7.41
N ALA A 184 4.41 0.87 -7.66
CA ALA A 184 3.92 1.49 -8.88
C ALA A 184 4.80 1.13 -10.08
N ARG A 185 4.22 1.13 -11.28
CA ARG A 185 5.00 1.19 -12.52
C ARG A 185 5.96 2.39 -12.55
N ALA A 186 5.60 3.51 -11.92
CA ALA A 186 6.44 4.70 -11.82
C ALA A 186 7.79 4.45 -11.11
N CYS A 187 7.89 3.40 -10.27
CA CYS A 187 9.14 3.00 -9.62
C CYS A 187 10.20 2.48 -10.61
N LEU A 188 9.83 2.18 -11.86
CA LEU A 188 10.75 1.67 -12.88
C LEU A 188 11.88 2.66 -13.17
N GLU A 189 11.58 3.95 -13.36
CA GLU A 189 12.61 4.96 -13.68
C GLU A 189 13.62 5.14 -12.54
N PRO A 190 13.21 5.33 -11.27
CA PRO A 190 14.16 5.39 -10.16
C PRO A 190 14.99 4.12 -10.00
N ALA A 191 14.40 2.94 -10.21
CA ALA A 191 15.11 1.67 -10.17
C ALA A 191 16.17 1.59 -11.29
N THR A 192 15.82 1.94 -12.53
CA THR A 192 16.75 1.98 -13.67
C THR A 192 17.91 2.94 -13.41
N ARG A 193 17.63 4.15 -12.89
CA ARG A 193 18.67 5.14 -12.57
C ARG A 193 19.66 4.62 -11.52
N ARG A 194 19.17 3.99 -10.45
CA ARG A 194 20.02 3.41 -9.40
C ARG A 194 20.85 2.23 -9.89
N LEU A 195 20.27 1.38 -10.73
CA LEU A 195 20.99 0.29 -11.38
C LEU A 195 22.14 0.82 -12.25
N ALA A 196 21.88 1.86 -13.05
CA ALA A 196 22.91 2.50 -13.87
C ALA A 196 24.03 3.14 -13.04
N ALA A 197 23.69 3.65 -11.85
CA ALA A 197 24.67 4.21 -10.90
C ALA A 197 25.39 3.17 -10.03
N GLY A 198 25.06 1.87 -10.15
CA GLY A 198 25.62 0.82 -9.29
C GLY A 198 25.11 0.84 -7.85
N HIS A 199 24.04 1.58 -7.55
CA HIS A 199 23.43 1.67 -6.23
C HIS A 199 22.41 0.53 -6.06
N LEU A 200 22.91 -0.67 -5.72
CA LEU A 200 22.12 -1.91 -5.76
C LEU A 200 21.26 -2.17 -4.51
N LYS A 201 21.42 -1.38 -3.45
CA LYS A 201 20.72 -1.60 -2.18
C LYS A 201 19.26 -1.18 -2.32
N MET A 202 18.37 -2.17 -2.23
CA MET A 202 16.94 -2.04 -2.45
C MET A 202 16.26 -1.00 -1.55
N THR A 203 16.65 -0.90 -0.28
CA THR A 203 16.04 0.07 0.65
C THR A 203 16.39 1.51 0.33
N ASP A 204 17.54 1.74 -0.32
CA ASP A 204 17.94 3.10 -0.69
C ASP A 204 17.03 3.63 -1.80
N LEU A 205 16.35 2.76 -2.58
CA LEU A 205 15.33 3.15 -3.56
C LEU A 205 14.25 4.03 -2.93
N PHE A 206 13.94 3.84 -1.65
CA PHE A 206 12.88 4.57 -0.95
C PHE A 206 13.16 6.07 -0.83
N ASP A 207 14.42 6.50 -0.90
CA ASP A 207 14.77 7.92 -0.90
C ASP A 207 14.28 8.64 -2.16
N ASP A 208 14.02 7.89 -3.24
CA ASP A 208 13.56 8.41 -4.53
C ASP A 208 12.04 8.26 -4.72
N LEU A 209 11.32 7.70 -3.74
CA LEU A 209 9.93 7.29 -3.85
C LEU A 209 9.05 7.92 -2.77
N ARG A 210 7.78 8.16 -3.08
CA ARG A 210 6.75 8.39 -2.06
C ARG A 210 6.35 7.04 -1.48
N VAL A 211 6.81 6.74 -0.28
CA VAL A 211 6.58 5.44 0.37
C VAL A 211 5.53 5.54 1.46
N ARG A 212 4.51 4.67 1.41
CA ARG A 212 3.65 4.37 2.55
C ARG A 212 4.23 3.21 3.34
N VAL A 213 4.72 3.50 4.53
CA VAL A 213 5.28 2.49 5.44
C VAL A 213 4.16 1.83 6.23
N VAL A 214 4.00 0.51 6.16
CA VAL A 214 3.01 -0.25 6.94
C VAL A 214 3.68 -0.79 8.20
N THR A 215 3.15 -0.42 9.35
CA THR A 215 3.76 -0.75 10.64
C THR A 215 3.46 -2.18 11.08
N ALA A 216 4.28 -2.73 11.97
CA ALA A 216 4.00 -4.02 12.59
C ALA A 216 2.63 -4.09 13.28
N GLU A 217 2.14 -2.97 13.86
CA GLU A 217 0.81 -2.90 14.47
C GLU A 217 -0.30 -3.10 13.43
N GLU A 218 -0.21 -2.45 12.27
CA GLU A 218 -1.18 -2.64 11.18
C GLU A 218 -1.19 -4.08 10.67
N LEU A 219 -0.03 -4.74 10.64
CA LEU A 219 0.10 -6.13 10.20
C LEU A 219 -0.49 -7.14 11.18
N ARG A 220 -0.65 -6.80 12.47
CA ARG A 220 -1.23 -7.70 13.48
C ARG A 220 -2.64 -8.15 13.15
N ALA A 221 -3.37 -7.38 12.35
CA ALA A 221 -4.69 -7.76 11.84
C ALA A 221 -4.66 -9.02 10.95
N PHE A 222 -3.49 -9.41 10.42
CA PHE A 222 -3.31 -10.56 9.53
C PHE A 222 -2.54 -11.72 10.17
N GLY A 223 -2.01 -11.53 11.38
CA GLY A 223 -1.18 -12.52 12.09
C GLY A 223 0.03 -11.89 12.77
N ASP A 224 0.92 -12.72 13.33
CA ASP A 224 2.18 -12.24 13.90
C ASP A 224 3.10 -11.66 12.80
N PRO A 225 3.45 -10.36 12.84
CA PRO A 225 4.29 -9.72 11.83
C PRO A 225 5.63 -10.43 11.61
N HIS A 226 6.22 -11.00 12.66
CA HIS A 226 7.49 -11.73 12.52
C HIS A 226 7.34 -13.02 11.73
N ARG A 227 6.20 -13.71 11.89
CA ARG A 227 5.88 -14.91 11.13
C ARG A 227 5.46 -14.58 9.71
N LEU A 228 4.61 -13.57 9.52
CA LEU A 228 4.13 -13.11 8.20
C LEU A 228 5.30 -12.75 7.26
N LEU A 229 6.32 -12.09 7.81
CA LEU A 229 7.47 -11.59 7.07
C LEU A 229 8.74 -12.44 7.31
N ALA A 230 8.58 -13.68 7.80
CA ALA A 230 9.70 -14.59 8.02
C ALA A 230 10.28 -15.08 6.69
N ASN A 231 11.61 -15.05 6.59
CA ASN A 231 12.35 -15.63 5.48
C ASN A 231 12.95 -16.99 5.90
N VAL A 232 12.73 -18.04 5.11
CA VAL A 232 13.32 -19.35 5.32
C VAL A 232 14.65 -19.42 4.58
N ASN A 233 15.73 -19.12 5.29
CA ASN A 233 17.06 -18.99 4.71
C ASN A 233 17.99 -20.16 4.98
N THR A 234 17.72 -21.03 5.95
CA THR A 234 18.50 -22.25 6.23
C THR A 234 17.61 -23.44 6.59
N PRO A 235 18.08 -24.69 6.44
CA PRO A 235 17.35 -25.85 6.93
C PRO A 235 17.16 -25.85 8.46
N ALA A 236 17.97 -25.09 9.19
CA ALA A 236 17.83 -24.90 10.63
C ALA A 236 16.62 -24.01 10.97
N ASP A 237 16.27 -23.06 10.12
CA ASP A 237 15.09 -22.19 10.29
C ASP A 237 13.77 -23.01 10.28
N HIS A 238 13.76 -24.20 9.65
CA HIS A 238 12.60 -25.10 9.71
C HIS A 238 12.25 -25.51 11.15
N ARG A 239 13.25 -25.70 12.02
CA ARG A 239 13.00 -26.12 13.41
C ARG A 239 12.46 -24.99 14.28
N GLU A 240 12.83 -23.75 13.99
CA GLU A 240 12.30 -22.58 14.72
C GLU A 240 10.86 -22.26 14.31
N LEU A 241 10.49 -22.51 13.06
CA LEU A 241 9.09 -22.36 12.60
C LEU A 241 8.15 -23.41 13.21
N ASP A 242 8.65 -24.64 13.45
CA ASP A 242 7.92 -25.66 14.21
C ASP A 242 7.80 -25.26 15.70
N ALA A 243 8.77 -24.54 16.27
CA ALA A 243 8.74 -24.10 17.66
C ALA A 243 7.65 -23.05 17.96
N PHE A 244 7.25 -22.23 16.97
CA PHE A 244 6.10 -21.32 17.10
C PHE A 244 4.73 -22.05 17.17
N GLN A 245 4.69 -23.36 16.91
CA GLN A 245 3.47 -24.15 17.00
C GLN A 245 3.15 -24.62 18.43
N GLY A 246 4.08 -24.43 19.39
CA GLY A 246 3.94 -24.89 20.78
C GLY A 246 3.25 -23.93 21.75
N HIS A 247 2.70 -22.81 21.29
CA HIS A 247 1.98 -21.84 22.13
C HIS A 247 0.70 -21.35 21.46
N GLN A 248 -0.34 -22.17 21.52
CA GLN A 248 -1.72 -21.68 21.52
C GLN A 248 -2.33 -22.00 22.90
N PRO A 249 -2.73 -21.01 23.71
CA PRO A 249 -3.66 -21.26 24.81
C PRO A 249 -5.06 -21.61 24.29
#